data_AF-K1SBN2-F1
#
_entry.id   AF-K1SBN2-F1
#
_cell.length_a   1.000
_cell.length_b   1.000
_cell.length_c   1.000
_cell.angle_alpha   90.00
_cell.angle_beta   90.00
_cell.angle_gamma   90.00
#
_symmetry.space_group_name_H-M   'P 1'
#
loop_
_entity.id
_entity.type
_entity.pdbx_description
1 polymer ?
#
loop_
_entity_poly.entity_id
_entity_poly.type
_entity_poly.pdbx_seq_one_letter_code
_entity_poly.pdbx_strand_id
1 'polypeptide(L)'
;MSFQNHIQCFDSLVGVLAHFIIRRCPRSPFTAIGLVLAVVSFFNILYGTLAGITRFDTKEVEYRSANIPEGFDGYRIVQISDIHIGSWQGNPEPIKQLVDLVNGQKPDLIVFTGDLVNQQS
;
A
#
# COMPACT_ATOMS: atom_id res chain seq x y z
N MET A 1 38.99 33.68 3.02
CA MET A 1 38.12 33.81 4.21
C MET A 1 36.90 34.72 4.01
N SER A 2 36.83 35.61 3.01
CA SER A 2 35.68 36.53 2.84
C SER A 2 34.41 35.88 2.23
N PHE A 3 34.52 34.84 1.39
CA PHE A 3 33.39 34.27 0.65
C PHE A 3 32.41 33.45 1.53
N GLN A 4 32.91 32.78 2.59
CA GLN A 4 32.09 31.98 3.51
C GLN A 4 31.15 32.83 4.39
N ASN A 5 31.58 34.05 4.73
CA ASN A 5 30.82 34.96 5.60
C ASN A 5 29.61 35.58 4.88
N HIS A 6 29.68 35.73 3.56
CA HIS A 6 28.56 36.26 2.77
C HIS A 6 27.40 35.26 2.65
N ILE A 7 27.71 33.96 2.55
CA ILE A 7 26.70 32.88 2.50
C ILE A 7 25.98 32.77 3.85
N GLN A 8 26.71 32.79 4.96
CA GLN A 8 26.12 32.75 6.31
C GLN A 8 25.25 33.99 6.64
N CYS A 9 25.63 35.17 6.13
CA CYS A 9 24.81 36.37 6.27
C CYS A 9 23.51 36.27 5.47
N PHE A 10 23.56 35.72 4.24
CA PHE A 10 22.38 35.57 3.39
C PHE A 10 21.37 34.57 3.98
N ASP A 11 21.83 33.40 4.45
CA ASP A 11 20.98 32.40 5.10
C ASP A 11 20.33 32.94 6.38
N SER A 12 21.05 33.76 7.16
CA SER A 12 20.50 34.43 8.33
C SER A 12 19.44 35.47 7.96
N LEU A 13 19.63 36.20 6.85
CA LEU A 13 18.70 37.24 6.40
C LEU A 13 17.40 36.63 5.87
N VAL A 14 17.49 35.54 5.11
CA VAL A 14 16.34 34.74 4.67
C VAL A 14 15.60 34.16 5.87
N GLY A 15 16.33 33.63 6.86
CA GLY A 15 15.75 33.09 8.10
C GLY A 15 15.03 34.15 8.94
N VAL A 16 15.60 35.35 9.08
CA VAL A 16 14.97 36.47 9.81
C VAL A 16 13.76 37.01 9.04
N LEU A 17 13.83 37.09 7.72
CA LEU A 17 12.71 37.53 6.87
C LEU A 17 11.55 36.52 6.95
N ALA A 18 11.83 35.23 6.84
CA ALA A 18 10.85 34.17 7.01
C ALA A 18 10.25 34.19 8.42
N HIS A 19 11.07 34.34 9.47
CA HIS A 19 10.62 34.45 10.86
C HIS A 19 9.72 35.68 11.09
N PHE A 20 10.07 36.82 10.48
CA PHE A 20 9.31 38.06 10.56
C PHE A 20 7.96 37.98 9.84
N ILE A 21 7.92 37.35 8.66
CA ILE A 21 6.70 37.08 7.89
C ILE A 21 5.80 36.09 8.65
N ILE A 22 6.36 34.98 9.16
CA ILE A 22 5.64 33.97 9.95
C ILE A 22 5.06 34.54 11.25
N ARG A 23 5.78 35.47 11.91
CA ARG A 23 5.28 36.16 13.11
C ARG A 23 4.18 37.19 12.84
N ARG A 24 4.15 37.79 11.64
CA ARG A 24 3.13 38.78 11.25
C ARG A 24 1.87 38.15 10.68
N CYS A 25 1.95 36.94 10.13
CA CYS A 25 0.76 36.22 9.70
C CYS A 25 -0.02 35.71 10.92
N PRO A 26 -1.34 35.95 11.02
CA PRO A 26 -2.17 35.30 12.02
C PRO A 26 -2.03 33.78 11.87
N ARG A 27 -2.02 33.04 12.98
CA ARG A 27 -1.83 31.58 12.95
C ARG A 27 -3.02 30.84 12.30
N SER A 28 -4.17 31.50 12.16
CA SER A 28 -5.43 30.94 11.68
C SER A 28 -5.40 30.31 10.27
N PRO A 29 -4.84 30.94 9.21
CA PRO A 29 -4.70 30.31 7.89
C PRO A 29 -3.81 29.07 7.91
N PHE A 30 -2.68 29.09 8.65
CA PHE A 30 -1.80 27.92 8.73
C PHE A 30 -2.46 26.76 9.49
N THR A 31 -3.17 27.04 10.58
CA THR A 31 -3.95 26.02 11.30
C THR A 31 -5.11 25.49 10.47
N ALA A 32 -5.78 26.33 9.67
CA ALA A 32 -6.87 25.92 8.80
C ALA A 32 -6.38 25.00 7.67
N ILE A 33 -5.27 25.34 7.02
CA ILE A 33 -4.64 24.48 6.01
C ILE A 33 -4.20 23.15 6.62
N GLY A 34 -3.57 23.18 7.79
CA GLY A 34 -3.18 21.98 8.52
C GLY A 34 -4.39 21.09 8.88
N LEU A 35 -5.50 21.69 9.33
CA LEU A 35 -6.74 20.98 9.63
C LEU A 35 -7.33 20.32 8.38
N VAL A 36 -7.38 21.03 7.26
CA VAL A 36 -7.88 20.50 5.98
C VAL A 36 -7.03 19.30 5.53
N LEU A 37 -5.70 19.42 5.57
CA LEU A 37 -4.80 18.32 5.22
C LEU A 37 -4.96 17.11 6.17
N ALA A 38 -5.14 17.35 7.46
CA ALA A 38 -5.39 16.29 8.43
C ALA A 38 -6.72 15.57 8.15
N VAL A 39 -7.78 16.32 7.87
CA VAL A 39 -9.10 15.77 7.52
C VAL A 39 -9.03 14.94 6.23
N VAL A 40 -8.38 15.45 5.18
CA VAL A 40 -8.20 14.72 3.91
C VAL A 40 -7.42 13.42 4.14
N SER A 41 -6.34 13.48 4.92
CA SER A 41 -5.52 12.30 5.23
C SER A 41 -6.31 11.26 6.03
N PHE A 42 -7.09 11.71 7.01
CA PHE A 42 -7.96 10.85 7.82
C PHE A 42 -8.98 10.11 6.95
N PHE A 43 -9.67 10.82 6.06
CA PHE A 43 -10.64 10.20 5.16
C PHE A 43 -9.99 9.24 4.15
N ASN A 44 -8.78 9.53 3.67
CA ASN A 44 -8.03 8.60 2.81
C ASN A 44 -7.71 7.28 3.53
N ILE A 45 -7.21 7.35 4.77
CA ILE A 45 -6.90 6.16 5.58
C ILE A 45 -8.19 5.38 5.91
N LEU A 46 -9.27 6.10 6.25
CA LEU A 46 -10.56 5.50 6.56
C LEU A 46 -11.12 4.77 5.33
N TYR A 47 -11.09 5.41 4.16
CA TYR A 47 -11.51 4.80 2.90
C TYR A 47 -10.65 3.58 2.55
N GLY A 48 -9.32 3.69 2.65
CA GLY A 48 -8.39 2.59 2.39
C GLY A 48 -8.62 1.38 3.29
N THR A 49 -8.86 1.61 4.59
CA THR A 49 -9.13 0.55 5.55
C THR A 49 -10.49 -0.12 5.32
N LEU A 50 -11.54 0.66 5.03
CA LEU A 50 -12.88 0.12 4.86
C LEU A 50 -13.11 -0.56 3.51
N ALA A 51 -12.54 -0.01 2.42
CA ALA A 51 -12.79 -0.48 1.06
C ALA A 51 -11.64 -1.32 0.46
N GLY A 52 -10.42 -1.19 0.97
CA GLY A 52 -9.23 -1.82 0.40
C GLY A 52 -9.03 -3.28 0.80
N ILE A 53 -9.47 -3.68 1.99
CA ILE A 53 -9.15 -5.00 2.57
C ILE A 53 -9.83 -6.15 1.82
N THR A 54 -10.92 -5.90 1.10
CA THR A 54 -11.73 -6.95 0.44
C THR A 54 -11.46 -7.12 -1.05
N ARG A 55 -10.48 -6.41 -1.62
CA ARG A 55 -10.16 -6.55 -3.04
C ARG A 55 -9.06 -7.59 -3.24
N PHE A 56 -9.49 -8.80 -3.57
CA PHE A 56 -8.58 -9.82 -4.12
C PHE A 56 -8.15 -9.40 -5.53
N ASP A 57 -6.86 -9.19 -5.71
CA ASP A 57 -6.25 -8.89 -7.01
C ASP A 57 -5.52 -10.13 -7.53
N THR A 58 -5.70 -10.47 -8.80
CA THR A 58 -5.05 -11.64 -9.41
C THR A 58 -3.91 -11.16 -10.29
N LYS A 59 -2.68 -11.55 -9.97
CA LYS A 59 -1.50 -11.23 -10.78
C LYS A 59 -1.15 -12.41 -11.67
N GLU A 60 -1.24 -12.19 -12.97
CA GLU A 60 -0.82 -13.17 -13.97
C GLU A 60 0.62 -12.90 -14.38
N VAL A 61 1.46 -13.93 -14.32
CA VAL A 61 2.86 -13.88 -14.74
C VAL A 61 3.09 -15.03 -15.71
N GLU A 62 3.48 -14.70 -16.94
CA GLU A 62 3.85 -15.69 -17.93
C GLU A 62 5.35 -15.99 -17.83
N TYR A 63 5.70 -17.27 -17.64
CA TYR A 63 7.08 -17.72 -17.58
C TYR A 63 7.41 -18.61 -18.78
N ARG A 64 8.44 -18.21 -19.54
CA ARG A 64 8.93 -18.94 -20.72
C ARG A 64 10.41 -19.26 -20.55
N SER A 65 10.79 -20.51 -20.77
CA SER A 65 12.19 -20.95 -20.74
C SER A 65 12.42 -22.16 -21.63
N ALA A 66 13.57 -22.22 -22.30
CA ALA A 66 13.95 -23.35 -23.15
C ALA A 66 14.17 -24.66 -22.36
N ASN A 67 14.29 -24.57 -21.04
CA ASN A 67 14.45 -25.73 -20.16
C ASN A 67 13.12 -26.35 -19.71
N ILE A 68 11.98 -25.74 -20.09
CA ILE A 68 10.65 -26.25 -19.73
C ILE A 68 10.18 -27.19 -20.85
N PRO A 69 9.74 -28.42 -20.54
CA PRO A 69 9.19 -29.32 -21.54
C PRO A 69 7.95 -28.74 -22.22
N GLU A 70 7.77 -29.03 -23.51
CA GLU A 70 6.60 -28.58 -24.30
C GLU A 70 5.25 -28.99 -23.69
N GLY A 71 5.21 -30.08 -22.91
CA GLY A 71 4.01 -30.52 -22.19
C GLY A 71 3.50 -29.54 -21.12
N PHE A 72 4.27 -28.50 -20.80
CA PHE A 72 3.85 -27.42 -19.90
C PHE A 72 3.38 -26.17 -20.67
N ASP A 73 3.29 -26.21 -22.00
CA ASP A 73 2.71 -25.12 -22.77
C ASP A 73 1.24 -24.93 -22.40
N GLY A 74 0.89 -23.72 -21.95
CA GLY A 74 -0.43 -23.41 -21.41
C GLY A 74 -0.71 -23.97 -20.00
N TYR A 75 0.26 -24.57 -19.32
CA TYR A 75 0.10 -25.09 -17.95
C TYR A 75 -0.07 -23.96 -16.95
N ARG A 76 -1.15 -23.99 -16.15
CA ARG A 76 -1.52 -22.91 -15.24
C ARG A 76 -1.32 -23.32 -13.78
N ILE A 77 -0.48 -22.57 -13.08
CA ILE A 77 -0.27 -22.74 -11.63
C ILE A 77 -0.88 -21.55 -10.92
N VAL A 78 -1.82 -21.81 -10.01
CA VAL A 78 -2.33 -20.79 -9.08
C VAL A 78 -1.63 -20.97 -7.74
N GLN A 79 -0.91 -19.93 -7.34
CA GLN A 79 -0.25 -19.87 -6.04
C GLN A 79 -1.04 -18.99 -5.09
N ILE A 80 -1.31 -19.52 -3.90
CA ILE A 80 -2.00 -18.79 -2.83
C ILE A 80 -1.07 -18.72 -1.61
N SER A 81 -0.88 -17.53 -1.06
CA SER A 81 -0.03 -17.29 0.11
C SER A 81 -0.81 -16.52 1.19
N ASP A 82 -0.41 -16.70 2.45
CA ASP A 82 -0.85 -15.93 3.62
C ASP A 82 -2.37 -15.75 3.73
N ILE A 83 -3.09 -16.86 3.55
CA ILE A 83 -4.53 -16.89 3.76
C ILE A 83 -4.76 -16.87 5.27
N HIS A 84 -4.95 -15.69 5.87
CA HIS A 84 -5.27 -15.56 7.29
C HIS A 84 -6.73 -15.94 7.59
N ILE A 85 -7.11 -17.20 7.34
CA ILE A 85 -8.48 -17.72 7.55
C ILE A 85 -8.96 -17.46 9.00
N GLY A 86 -8.02 -17.47 9.96
CA GLY A 86 -8.28 -17.17 11.37
C GLY A 86 -8.82 -15.76 11.65
N SER A 87 -8.56 -14.78 10.78
CA SER A 87 -9.08 -13.41 10.89
C SER A 87 -10.50 -13.25 10.34
N TRP A 88 -11.04 -14.26 9.65
CA TRP A 88 -12.37 -14.24 9.03
C TRP A 88 -13.38 -15.14 9.75
N GLN A 89 -13.09 -15.58 10.99
CA GLN A 89 -14.00 -16.36 11.82
C GLN A 89 -15.36 -15.64 11.95
N GLY A 90 -16.38 -16.14 11.25
CA GLY A 90 -17.74 -15.59 11.25
C GLY A 90 -18.24 -15.05 9.90
N ASN A 91 -17.39 -14.89 8.87
CA ASN A 91 -17.82 -14.46 7.54
C ASN A 91 -17.28 -15.38 6.42
N PRO A 92 -18.10 -16.25 5.81
CA PRO A 92 -17.66 -17.16 4.75
C PRO A 92 -17.55 -16.50 3.37
N GLU A 93 -18.09 -15.29 3.17
CA GLU A 93 -18.12 -14.63 1.85
C GLU A 93 -16.73 -14.43 1.21
N PRO A 94 -15.68 -13.96 1.93
CA PRO A 94 -14.36 -13.78 1.35
C PRO A 94 -13.72 -15.09 0.87
N ILE A 95 -13.97 -16.19 1.58
CA ILE A 95 -13.49 -17.52 1.18
C ILE A 95 -14.19 -17.97 -0.10
N LYS A 96 -15.50 -17.76 -0.20
CA LYS A 96 -16.25 -18.09 -1.42
C LYS A 96 -15.75 -17.29 -2.62
N GLN A 97 -15.54 -15.99 -2.45
CA GLN A 97 -14.97 -15.13 -3.50
C GLN A 97 -13.58 -15.60 -3.93
N LEU A 98 -12.72 -15.97 -2.98
CA LEU A 98 -11.40 -16.53 -3.29
C LEU A 98 -11.51 -17.82 -4.10
N VAL A 99 -12.39 -18.75 -3.70
CA VAL A 99 -12.62 -20.00 -4.42
C VAL A 99 -13.14 -19.75 -5.84
N ASP A 100 -14.09 -18.84 -6.00
CA ASP A 100 -14.63 -18.48 -7.32
C ASP A 100 -13.55 -17.85 -8.22
N LEU A 101 -12.68 -17.01 -7.66
CA LEU A 101 -11.54 -16.44 -8.38
C LEU A 101 -10.55 -17.52 -8.82
N VAL A 102 -10.13 -18.40 -7.90
CA VAL A 102 -9.18 -19.50 -8.19
C VAL A 102 -9.75 -20.43 -9.26
N ASN A 103 -11.02 -20.82 -9.17
CA ASN A 103 -11.66 -21.68 -10.15
C ASN A 103 -11.82 -20.98 -11.52
N GLY A 104 -12.07 -19.67 -11.54
CA GLY A 104 -12.09 -18.86 -12.76
C GLY A 104 -10.76 -18.86 -13.51
N GLN A 105 -9.65 -19.04 -12.79
CA GLN A 105 -8.30 -19.17 -13.36
C GLN A 105 -8.00 -20.55 -13.95
N LYS A 106 -8.95 -21.51 -13.98
CA LYS A 106 -8.77 -22.85 -14.59
C LYS A 106 -7.36 -23.46 -14.38
N PRO A 107 -6.87 -23.56 -13.12
CA PRO A 107 -5.52 -24.05 -12.84
C PRO A 107 -5.40 -25.55 -13.09
N ASP A 108 -4.21 -25.97 -13.53
CA ASP A 108 -3.79 -27.38 -13.56
C ASP A 108 -3.18 -27.80 -12.23
N LEU A 109 -2.62 -26.84 -11.48
CA LEU A 109 -2.05 -27.03 -10.15
C LEU A 109 -2.35 -25.84 -9.25
N ILE A 110 -2.79 -26.13 -8.03
CA ILE A 110 -2.95 -25.12 -6.96
C ILE A 110 -1.89 -25.40 -5.90
N VAL A 111 -1.09 -24.38 -5.56
CA VAL A 111 -0.05 -24.47 -4.54
C VAL A 111 -0.30 -23.46 -3.42
N PHE A 112 -0.09 -23.90 -2.18
CA PHE A 112 -0.19 -23.08 -0.98
C PHE A 112 1.21 -22.89 -0.40
N THR A 113 1.69 -21.64 -0.33
CA THR A 113 3.10 -21.35 -0.01
C THR A 113 3.30 -20.41 1.18
N GLY A 114 2.26 -20.12 1.95
CA GLY A 114 2.33 -19.26 3.13
C GLY A 114 1.45 -19.77 4.26
N ASP A 115 1.21 -18.93 5.28
CA ASP A 115 0.48 -19.34 6.47
C ASP A 115 -1.02 -19.45 6.19
N LEU A 116 -1.54 -20.69 6.15
CA LEU A 116 -2.96 -20.97 5.93
C LEU A 116 -3.85 -20.68 7.13
N VAL A 117 -3.25 -20.65 8.33
CA VAL A 117 -3.96 -20.47 9.59
C VAL A 117 -3.06 -19.63 10.50
N ASN A 118 -3.58 -18.49 10.94
CA ASN A 118 -2.97 -17.80 12.07
C ASN A 118 -3.37 -18.56 13.34
N GLN A 119 -2.42 -19.22 14.01
CA GLN A 119 -2.67 -19.77 15.34
C GLN A 119 -2.94 -18.59 16.28
N GLN A 120 -4.17 -18.52 16.80
CA GLN A 120 -4.42 -17.74 18.00
C GLN A 120 -3.61 -18.39 19.13
N SER A 121 -2.56 -17.72 19.60
CA SER A 121 -1.97 -17.96 20.91
C SER A 121 -2.72 -17.19 21.98
#